data_AF-A0A0J7MWA4-F1
#
_entry.id   AF-A0A0J7MWA4-F1
#
_cell.length_a   1.000
_cell.length_b   1.000
_cell.length_c   1.000
_cell.angle_alpha   90.00
_cell.angle_beta   90.00
_cell.angle_gamma   90.00
#
_symmetry.space_group_name_H-M   'P 1'
#
loop_
_entity.id
_entity.type
_entity.pdbx_description
1 polymer ?
#
loop_
_entity_poly.entity_id
_entity_poly.type
_entity_poly.pdbx_seq_one_letter_code
_entity_poly.pdbx_strand_id
1 'polypeptide(L)'
;MKCTKCEQKTVKHSYHNICLPCAKQNEICPKCGKKKEIVEVKPSREELIKLDEEFKTILKMIPERKQNTDTNGGDGKNKHEDKTDPKGREDLLTKLKSLATTEGEDDNFNSDTDIEKR
;
A
#
# COMPACT_ATOMS: atom_id res chain seq x y z
N MET A 1 16.22 -30.61 1.69
CA MET A 1 14.88 -31.21 1.60
C MET A 1 14.43 -31.23 0.13
N LYS A 2 13.73 -32.27 -0.32
CA LYS A 2 13.22 -32.33 -1.72
C LYS A 2 11.86 -31.63 -1.80
N CYS A 3 11.62 -30.94 -2.91
CA CYS A 3 10.33 -30.33 -3.19
C CYS A 3 9.31 -31.39 -3.62
N THR A 4 8.09 -31.36 -3.10
CA THR A 4 7.02 -32.30 -3.51
C THR A 4 6.44 -32.04 -4.91
N LYS A 5 6.78 -30.91 -5.55
CA LYS A 5 6.29 -30.54 -6.90
C LYS A 5 7.28 -30.80 -8.01
N CYS A 6 8.54 -30.42 -7.81
CA CYS A 6 9.60 -30.58 -8.83
C CYS A 6 10.60 -31.68 -8.49
N GLU A 7 10.47 -32.30 -7.32
CA GLU A 7 11.33 -33.41 -6.83
C GLU A 7 12.82 -33.07 -6.67
N GLN A 8 13.20 -31.82 -6.95
CA GLN A 8 14.56 -31.32 -6.80
C GLN A 8 14.88 -30.97 -5.33
N LYS A 9 16.16 -31.07 -4.95
CA LYS A 9 16.68 -30.66 -3.64
C LYS A 9 16.87 -29.12 -3.55
N THR A 10 15.81 -28.37 -3.86
CA THR A 10 15.83 -26.89 -3.97
C THR A 10 15.19 -26.17 -2.79
N VAL A 11 14.62 -26.92 -1.83
CA VAL A 11 14.00 -26.37 -0.64
C VAL A 11 15.10 -25.90 0.34
N LYS A 12 15.20 -24.58 0.52
CA LYS A 12 16.20 -23.92 1.38
C LYS A 12 15.81 -23.84 2.86
N HIS A 13 14.52 -23.76 3.16
CA HIS A 13 14.03 -23.62 4.54
C HIS A 13 13.59 -24.96 5.11
N SER A 14 13.94 -25.22 6.37
CA SER A 14 13.70 -26.50 7.06
C SER A 14 12.23 -26.89 7.20
N TYR A 15 11.32 -25.90 7.27
CA TYR A 15 9.88 -26.15 7.44
C TYR A 15 9.08 -26.14 6.13
N HIS A 16 9.72 -25.99 4.98
CA HIS A 16 9.03 -25.97 3.70
C HIS A 16 9.04 -27.35 3.07
N ASN A 17 7.92 -27.77 2.49
CA ASN A 17 7.85 -28.99 1.69
C ASN A 17 7.85 -28.71 0.18
N ILE A 18 7.66 -27.45 -0.21
CA ILE A 18 7.59 -26.99 -1.59
C ILE A 18 8.61 -25.87 -1.80
N CYS A 19 9.27 -25.89 -2.96
CA CYS A 19 10.24 -24.88 -3.35
C CYS A 19 9.54 -23.52 -3.59
N LEU A 20 10.21 -22.39 -3.30
CA LEU A 20 9.65 -21.06 -3.55
C LEU A 20 9.17 -20.86 -5.01
N PRO A 21 9.90 -21.27 -6.07
CA PRO A 21 9.38 -21.12 -7.43
C PRO A 21 8.11 -21.94 -7.66
N CYS A 22 8.05 -23.16 -7.13
CA CYS A 22 6.90 -24.04 -7.21
C CYS A 22 5.68 -23.47 -6.48
N ALA A 23 5.90 -22.89 -5.29
CA ALA A 23 4.87 -22.25 -4.49
C ALA A 23 4.28 -21.03 -5.19
N LYS A 24 5.13 -20.21 -5.84
CA LYS A 24 4.71 -19.04 -6.61
C LYS A 24 3.92 -19.42 -7.87
N GLN A 25 4.36 -20.44 -8.61
CA GLN A 25 3.67 -20.90 -9.82
C GLN A 25 2.29 -21.50 -9.56
N ASN A 26 2.11 -22.14 -8.40
CA ASN A 26 0.87 -22.83 -8.05
C ASN A 26 0.00 -22.04 -7.05
N GLU A 27 0.45 -20.85 -6.63
CA GLU A 27 -0.19 -20.01 -5.61
C GLU A 27 -0.55 -20.78 -4.33
N ILE A 28 0.41 -21.60 -3.86
CA ILE A 28 0.27 -22.42 -2.65
C ILE A 28 1.28 -22.01 -1.59
N CYS A 29 0.92 -22.22 -0.33
CA CYS A 29 1.85 -22.01 0.77
C CYS A 29 3.03 -23.00 0.70
N PRO A 30 4.30 -22.54 0.74
CA PRO A 30 5.48 -23.42 0.69
C PRO A 30 5.65 -24.32 1.93
N LYS A 31 4.95 -24.01 3.03
CA LYS A 31 4.96 -24.77 4.29
C LYS A 31 3.96 -25.93 4.29
N CYS A 32 2.72 -25.67 3.87
CA CYS A 32 1.62 -26.64 4.00
C CYS A 32 0.99 -27.08 2.68
N GLY A 33 1.37 -26.48 1.54
CA GLY A 33 0.87 -26.83 0.21
C GLY A 33 -0.60 -26.49 -0.05
N LYS A 34 -1.27 -25.81 0.89
CA LYS A 34 -2.66 -25.37 0.72
C LYS A 34 -2.70 -24.09 -0.12
N LYS A 35 -3.65 -24.03 -1.06
CA LYS A 35 -4.06 -22.79 -1.71
C LYS A 35 -4.78 -21.95 -0.66
N LYS A 36 -4.35 -20.72 -0.44
CA LYS A 36 -5.14 -19.75 0.31
C LYS A 36 -5.89 -18.96 -0.74
N GLU A 37 -7.18 -19.23 -0.90
CA GLU A 37 -8.06 -18.29 -1.57
C GLU A 37 -8.08 -17.05 -0.68
N ILE A 38 -7.46 -15.97 -1.15
CA ILE A 38 -7.54 -14.68 -0.48
C ILE A 38 -8.95 -14.19 -0.77
N VAL A 39 -9.89 -14.51 0.11
CA VAL A 39 -11.23 -13.94 0.05
C VAL A 39 -11.05 -12.46 0.32
N GLU A 40 -11.16 -11.64 -0.73
CA GLU A 40 -11.26 -10.19 -0.61
C GLU A 40 -12.60 -9.86 0.05
N VAL A 41 -12.63 -9.96 1.38
CA VAL A 41 -13.74 -9.42 2.17
C VAL A 41 -13.63 -7.92 2.04
N LYS A 42 -14.46 -7.31 1.19
CA LYS A 42 -14.62 -5.86 1.17
C LYS A 42 -15.13 -5.45 2.55
N PRO A 43 -14.37 -4.67 3.34
CA PRO A 43 -14.84 -4.19 4.62
C PRO A 43 -16.12 -3.39 4.42
N SER A 44 -17.07 -3.54 5.34
CA SER A 44 -18.29 -2.74 5.33
C SER A 44 -17.95 -1.25 5.52
N ARG A 45 -18.83 -0.36 5.07
CA ARG A 45 -18.63 1.10 5.16
C ARG A 45 -18.36 1.56 6.59
N GLU A 46 -19.00 0.92 7.57
CA GLU A 46 -18.83 1.24 8.99
C GLU A 46 -17.48 0.80 9.56
N GLU A 47 -16.98 -0.35 9.12
CA GLU A 47 -15.64 -0.85 9.51
C GLU A 47 -14.54 0.03 8.92
N LEU A 48 -14.75 0.59 7.73
CA LEU A 48 -13.80 1.50 7.09
C LEU A 48 -13.60 2.80 7.90
N ILE A 49 -14.70 3.36 8.42
CA ILE A 49 -14.68 4.60 9.20
C ILE A 49 -13.90 4.40 10.51
N LYS A 50 -14.16 3.28 11.21
CA LYS A 50 -13.44 2.95 12.46
C LYS A 50 -11.95 2.75 12.22
N LEU A 51 -11.59 2.08 11.12
CA LEU A 51 -10.19 1.85 10.77
C LEU A 51 -9.44 3.16 10.47
N ASP A 52 -10.09 4.12 9.82
CA ASP A 52 -9.53 5.46 9.55
C ASP A 52 -9.33 6.27 10.84
N GLU A 53 -10.27 6.17 11.78
CA GLU A 53 -10.10 6.78 13.12
C GLU A 53 -8.92 6.17 13.87
N GLU A 54 -8.82 4.84 13.91
CA GLU A 54 -7.69 4.13 14.51
C GLU A 54 -6.37 4.52 13.85
N PHE A 55 -6.32 4.59 12.52
CA PHE A 55 -5.15 5.01 11.76
C PHE A 55 -4.73 6.45 12.12
N LYS A 56 -5.68 7.38 12.22
CA LYS A 56 -5.43 8.76 12.66
C LYS A 56 -4.87 8.81 14.07
N THR A 57 -5.30 7.95 14.99
CA THR A 57 -4.72 7.90 16.34
C THR A 57 -3.29 7.40 16.32
N ILE A 58 -2.98 6.38 15.51
CA ILE A 58 -1.63 5.85 15.34
C ILE A 58 -0.69 6.93 14.79
N LEU A 59 -1.13 7.68 13.77
CA LEU A 59 -0.35 8.77 13.21
C LEU A 59 -0.05 9.85 14.26
N LYS A 60 -1.01 10.20 15.12
CA LYS A 60 -0.82 11.19 16.20
C LYS A 60 0.19 10.75 17.25
N MET A 61 0.41 9.44 17.41
CA MET A 61 1.42 8.91 18.35
C MET A 61 2.84 8.88 17.76
N ILE A 62 3.01 9.15 16.46
CA ILE A 62 4.32 9.24 15.81
C ILE A 62 4.90 10.66 16.04
N PRO A 63 6.18 10.80 16.43
CA PRO A 63 6.82 12.11 16.59
C PRO A 63 6.77 12.94 15.30
N GLU A 64 6.46 14.23 15.40
CA GLU A 64 6.25 15.18 14.29
C GLU A 64 7.33 15.14 13.18
N ARG A 65 8.60 14.84 13.52
CA ARG A 65 9.70 14.70 12.54
C ARG A 65 9.47 13.63 11.46
N LYS A 66 8.60 12.64 11.70
CA LYS A 66 8.21 11.61 10.72
C LYS A 66 6.79 11.80 10.19
N GLN A 67 6.01 12.68 10.81
CA GLN A 67 4.62 12.95 10.45
C GLN A 67 4.54 13.88 9.23
N ASN A 68 5.46 14.85 9.17
CA ASN A 68 5.51 15.86 8.09
C ASN A 68 6.17 15.36 6.81
N THR A 69 6.93 14.26 6.84
CA THR A 69 7.54 13.68 5.63
C THR A 69 6.51 12.96 4.75
N ASP A 70 5.44 12.44 5.35
CA ASP A 70 4.38 11.73 4.62
C ASP A 70 3.23 12.66 4.19
N THR A 71 3.01 13.77 4.88
CA THR A 71 1.96 14.75 4.54
C THR A 71 2.46 15.95 3.73
N ASN A 72 3.74 16.33 3.89
CA ASN A 72 4.31 17.50 3.24
C ASN A 72 5.20 17.12 2.05
N GLY A 73 4.63 16.38 1.10
CA GLY A 73 5.19 16.22 -0.26
C GLY A 73 5.02 17.46 -1.15
N GLY A 74 4.64 18.60 -0.56
CA GLY A 74 4.58 19.92 -1.19
C GLY A 74 5.62 20.85 -0.55
N ASP A 75 6.58 21.28 -1.35
CA ASP A 75 7.44 22.45 -1.15
C ASP A 75 8.33 22.51 0.10
N GLY A 76 9.49 21.84 0.01
CA GLY A 76 10.68 22.15 0.79
C GLY A 76 11.94 21.87 -0.01
N LYS A 77 12.56 22.90 -0.58
CA LYS A 77 13.90 22.82 -1.20
C LYS A 77 14.95 22.47 -0.13
N ASN A 78 15.17 21.19 0.13
CA ASN A 78 16.42 20.71 0.72
C ASN A 78 17.21 19.99 -0.36
N LYS A 79 18.31 20.62 -0.79
CA LYS A 79 19.29 20.00 -1.68
C LYS A 79 20.01 18.89 -0.92
N HIS A 80 19.47 17.68 -0.98
CA HIS A 80 20.28 16.48 -0.84
C HIS A 80 20.14 15.71 -2.15
N GLU A 81 21.24 15.65 -2.90
CA GLU A 81 21.30 14.96 -4.19
C GLU A 81 21.13 13.46 -3.97
N ASP A 82 19.90 12.97 -4.04
CA ASP A 82 19.62 11.57 -4.35
C ASP A 82 19.20 11.48 -5.82
N LYS A 83 19.96 10.72 -6.59
CA LYS A 83 19.74 10.56 -8.03
C LYS A 83 18.58 9.61 -8.30
N THR A 84 17.36 10.03 -8.01
CA THR A 84 16.16 9.37 -8.56
C THR A 84 15.77 10.05 -9.86
N ASP A 85 16.00 9.32 -10.95
CA ASP A 85 15.61 9.64 -12.33
C ASP A 85 14.15 10.15 -12.41
N PRO A 86 13.90 11.32 -13.02
CA PRO A 86 12.58 11.97 -13.01
C PRO A 86 11.46 11.15 -13.68
N LYS A 87 11.84 10.16 -14.50
CA LYS A 87 10.91 9.28 -15.21
C LYS A 87 10.19 8.27 -14.32
N GLY A 88 10.76 7.92 -13.16
CA GLY A 88 10.15 6.93 -12.26
C GLY A 88 8.97 7.49 -11.45
N ARG A 89 8.98 8.79 -11.14
CA ARG A 89 7.96 9.42 -10.28
C ARG A 89 6.64 9.65 -11.03
N GLU A 90 6.73 10.06 -12.28
CA GLU A 90 5.57 10.25 -13.16
C GLU A 90 4.85 8.94 -13.46
N ASP A 91 5.60 7.84 -13.66
CA ASP A 91 5.04 6.52 -13.93
C ASP A 91 4.24 5.99 -12.73
N LEU A 92 4.77 6.16 -11.51
CA LEU A 92 4.08 5.79 -10.28
C LEU A 92 2.79 6.60 -10.05
N LEU A 93 2.83 7.90 -10.35
CA LEU A 93 1.69 8.79 -10.18
C LEU A 93 0.58 8.48 -11.19
N THR A 94 0.97 8.11 -12.41
CA THR A 94 0.05 7.65 -13.47
C THR A 94 -0.57 6.30 -13.11
N LYS A 95 0.19 5.42 -12.45
CA LYS A 95 -0.28 4.12 -11.95
C LYS A 95 -1.28 4.24 -10.80
N LEU A 96 -1.05 5.19 -9.89
CA LEU A 96 -1.99 5.51 -8.81
C LEU A 96 -3.30 6.09 -9.34
N LYS A 97 -3.22 6.99 -10.33
CA LYS A 97 -4.41 7.56 -10.99
C LYS A 97 -5.21 6.52 -11.77
N SER A 98 -4.55 5.59 -12.44
CA SER A 98 -5.25 4.54 -13.21
C SER A 98 -5.92 3.48 -12.34
N LEU A 99 -5.47 3.30 -11.09
CA LEU A 99 -6.16 2.47 -10.09
C LEU A 99 -7.40 3.15 -9.49
N ALA A 100 -7.50 4.48 -9.60
CA ALA A 100 -8.67 5.24 -9.19
C ALA A 100 -9.61 5.46 -10.39
N THR A 101 -10.54 4.53 -10.63
CA THR A 101 -11.70 4.76 -11.51
C THR A 101 -12.95 4.85 -10.62
N THR A 102 -13.31 6.09 -10.26
CA THR A 102 -14.44 6.90 -10.77
C THR A 102 -15.82 6.37 -10.39
N GLU A 103 -16.36 6.88 -9.28
CA GLU A 103 -17.74 7.39 -9.23
C GLU A 103 -17.76 8.62 -8.31
N GLY A 104 -18.13 9.79 -8.86
CA GLY A 104 -18.77 10.86 -8.10
C GLY A 104 -17.90 12.02 -7.61
N GLU A 105 -17.88 13.08 -8.44
CA GLU A 105 -18.03 14.50 -8.07
C GLU A 105 -16.81 15.29 -7.53
N ASP A 106 -16.39 16.21 -8.40
CA ASP A 106 -15.50 17.33 -8.15
C ASP A 106 -16.09 18.30 -7.11
N ASP A 107 -15.85 18.07 -5.83
CA ASP A 107 -16.07 19.09 -4.81
C ASP A 107 -14.86 20.03 -4.72
N ASN A 108 -14.77 20.94 -5.69
CA ASN A 108 -13.98 22.16 -5.55
C ASN A 108 -14.63 23.06 -4.47
N PHE A 109 -14.32 22.81 -3.21
CA PHE A 109 -14.77 23.66 -2.10
C PHE A 109 -13.92 24.92 -2.02
N ASN A 110 -14.15 25.87 -2.93
CA ASN A 110 -13.80 27.27 -2.70
C ASN A 110 -14.76 27.81 -1.65
N SER A 111 -14.40 27.73 -0.37
CA SER A 111 -15.09 28.51 0.66
C SER A 111 -14.58 29.94 0.66
N ASP A 112 -14.89 30.69 -0.40
CA ASP A 112 -15.03 32.14 -0.30
C ASP A 112 -16.43 32.39 0.28
N THR A 113 -16.51 32.52 1.60
CA THR A 113 -17.67 33.11 2.25
C THR A 113 -17.27 34.46 2.80
N ASP A 114 -17.54 35.50 2.02
CA ASP A 114 -17.76 36.85 2.51
C ASP A 114 -18.84 36.79 3.60
N ILE A 115 -18.45 37.00 4.86
CA ILE A 115 -19.36 37.46 5.91
C ILE A 115 -18.98 38.90 6.19
N GLU A 116 -19.55 39.79 5.38
CA GLU A 116 -19.68 41.19 5.74
C GLU A 116 -20.64 41.31 6.95
N LYS A 117 -20.35 42.30 7.79
CA LYS A 117 -21.29 43.00 8.70
C LYS A 117 -21.33 42.55 10.17
N ARG A 118 -20.46 43.17 10.97
CA ARG A 118 -20.92 44.02 12.08
C ARG A 118 -19.92 45.10 12.45
#